data_AF-A0A9P6M434-F1
#
_entry.id   AF-A0A9P6M434-F1
#
_cell.length_a   1.000
_cell.length_b   1.000
_cell.length_c   1.000
_cell.angle_alpha   90.00
_cell.angle_beta   90.00
_cell.angle_gamma   90.00
#
_symmetry.space_group_name_H-M   'P 1'
#
loop_
_entity.id
_entity.type
_entity.pdbx_description
1 polymer ?
#
loop_
_entity_poly.entity_id
_entity_poly.type
_entity_poly.pdbx_seq_one_letter_code
_entity_poly.pdbx_strand_id
1 'polypeptide(L)'
;MQTNLPFWVIGLFFSAFKVLLVGALGGILSIYAASGSRYGNSIRWSRQGGYLEMASVLRNSSRPVPRLAAVAMIMAIIASLLAHFTSLFFSTMVHRSDINDNQSYTSTKTMRPTTSGEEIDDWLIYLGHTSNVESSLGLLINNTRNIPDAVPGRRYTPRTFGYEVACDSIEVVVAQNLTDPIEQRVGGCSAAMFDIGSDFFVWEPKKAINIQTAPDQYTIIAPASYPNGLDFREHRALSFLHFDYLCLVPLSTIHAQAARQFNSFPNSGMTSLPRTMLTRCQYTSGALNVAAHTQMQFAISSLAEYDNITTTIFDGSAQLPLLTTMSAFTKNGTFLSTQSNSTLVALTKAGADVHFLSCRSLHYIAPDDVGLLCEYQVVVAIMTTPQLEDPIIAADLKGRRVLGPTLPINQNLAGIQGAKYFASLGQNFVMDWETGQLYVLYDTVDIKDGQEFSTALFVVLVVIMVLCAGVWVYSEKTIGVMYTNSLYKLIYTELEPHMEKTAPMLMSCTNDPLAFEGVPLVGVDDVSEESTLQDLAPAGKSSRLSSRSS
;
A
#
# COMPACT_ATOMS: atom_id res chain seq x y z
N MET A 1 -25.25 5.78 -12.05
CA MET A 1 -24.62 6.45 -13.20
C MET A 1 -23.44 7.23 -12.68
N GLN A 2 -22.22 6.90 -13.09
CA GLN A 2 -20.99 7.65 -12.78
C GLN A 2 -20.67 8.53 -14.00
N THR A 3 -20.27 9.78 -13.78
CA THR A 3 -19.86 10.68 -14.85
C THR A 3 -18.35 10.86 -14.81
N ASN A 4 -17.66 10.45 -15.86
CA ASN A 4 -16.22 10.64 -16.02
C ASN A 4 -15.94 12.01 -16.62
N LEU A 5 -15.53 12.97 -15.79
CA LEU A 5 -15.13 14.31 -16.23
C LEU A 5 -13.61 14.47 -16.12
N PRO A 6 -12.94 15.15 -17.07
CA PRO A 6 -11.53 15.47 -16.98
C PRO A 6 -11.21 16.31 -15.74
N PHE A 7 -10.00 16.17 -15.18
CA PHE A 7 -9.53 16.92 -14.01
C PHE A 7 -9.72 18.44 -14.14
N TRP A 8 -9.40 19.00 -15.31
CA TRP A 8 -9.52 20.43 -15.56
C TRP A 8 -10.98 20.91 -15.55
N VAL A 9 -11.94 20.07 -15.96
CA VAL A 9 -13.37 20.39 -15.93
C VAL A 9 -13.87 20.45 -14.49
N ILE A 10 -13.46 19.48 -13.67
CA ILE A 10 -13.79 19.43 -12.23
C ILE A 10 -13.20 20.66 -11.51
N GLY A 11 -11.94 21.01 -11.83
CA GLY A 11 -11.29 22.21 -11.28
C GLY A 11 -12.01 23.52 -11.64
N LEU A 12 -12.46 23.65 -12.90
CA LEU A 12 -13.22 24.81 -13.37
C LEU A 12 -14.60 24.88 -12.69
N PHE A 13 -15.29 23.74 -12.58
CA PHE A 13 -16.58 23.62 -11.90
C PHE A 13 -16.49 24.08 -10.43
N PHE A 14 -15.50 23.60 -9.66
CA PHE A 14 -15.32 24.03 -8.28
C PHE A 14 -14.94 25.51 -8.14
N SER A 15 -14.19 26.04 -9.10
CA SER A 15 -13.85 27.47 -9.12
C SER A 15 -15.12 28.31 -9.32
N ALA A 16 -15.99 27.91 -10.25
CA ALA A 16 -17.28 28.56 -10.46
C ALA A 16 -18.18 28.46 -9.21
N PHE A 17 -18.24 27.29 -8.55
CA PHE A 17 -18.98 27.10 -7.31
C PHE A 17 -18.53 28.09 -6.22
N LYS A 18 -17.22 28.23 -6.01
CA LYS A 18 -16.66 29.17 -5.01
C LYS A 18 -17.06 30.62 -5.30
N VAL A 19 -16.95 31.04 -6.56
CA VAL A 19 -17.33 32.41 -6.98
C VAL A 19 -18.80 32.67 -6.68
N LEU A 20 -19.69 31.73 -7.04
CA LEU A 20 -21.13 31.85 -6.80
C LEU A 20 -21.46 31.86 -5.31
N LEU A 21 -20.82 31.02 -4.51
CA LEU A 21 -21.03 30.98 -3.06
C LEU A 21 -20.64 32.31 -2.40
N VAL A 22 -19.47 32.87 -2.78
CA VAL A 22 -19.00 34.17 -2.29
C VAL A 22 -19.93 35.30 -2.73
N GLY A 23 -20.40 35.27 -3.97
CA GLY A 23 -21.38 36.21 -4.51
C GLY A 23 -22.72 36.17 -3.76
N ALA A 24 -23.28 34.97 -3.55
CA ALA A 24 -24.52 34.77 -2.83
C ALA A 24 -24.47 35.26 -1.38
N LEU A 25 -23.36 34.97 -0.67
CA LEU A 25 -23.12 35.51 0.67
C LEU A 25 -23.08 37.05 0.64
N GLY A 26 -22.51 37.64 -0.42
CA GLY A 26 -22.47 39.09 -0.59
C GLY A 26 -23.87 39.67 -0.77
N GLY A 27 -24.71 38.96 -1.54
CA GLY A 27 -26.10 39.30 -1.74
C GLY A 27 -26.93 39.24 -0.47
N ILE A 28 -26.84 38.16 0.31
CA ILE A 28 -27.57 37.99 1.58
C ILE A 28 -27.24 39.13 2.56
N LEU A 29 -25.95 39.46 2.68
CA LEU A 29 -25.52 40.57 3.56
C LEU A 29 -26.00 41.93 3.06
N SER A 30 -26.04 42.13 1.75
CA SER A 30 -26.55 43.37 1.16
C SER A 30 -28.05 43.52 1.42
N ILE A 31 -28.82 42.43 1.31
CA ILE A 31 -30.25 42.40 1.64
C ILE A 31 -30.47 42.70 3.14
N TYR A 32 -29.63 42.14 4.02
CA TYR A 32 -29.66 42.44 5.45
C TYR A 32 -29.31 43.91 5.78
N ALA A 33 -28.44 44.53 4.99
CA ALA A 33 -28.14 45.96 5.12
C ALA A 33 -29.30 46.84 4.65
N ALA A 34 -29.98 46.44 3.57
CA ALA A 34 -31.13 47.17 3.02
C ALA A 34 -32.35 47.17 3.96
N SER A 35 -32.48 46.20 4.88
CA SER A 35 -33.61 46.13 5.81
C SER A 35 -33.56 47.15 6.98
N GLY A 36 -32.80 48.23 6.85
CA GLY A 36 -32.72 49.32 7.84
C GLY A 36 -31.98 48.97 9.12
N SER A 37 -31.15 47.90 9.12
CA SER A 37 -30.36 47.55 10.30
C SER A 37 -29.20 48.54 10.47
N ARG A 38 -29.11 49.18 11.65
CA ARG A 38 -28.09 50.20 11.98
C ARG A 38 -26.63 49.72 11.80
N TYR A 39 -26.41 48.42 11.64
CA TYR A 39 -25.10 47.77 11.54
C TYR A 39 -24.87 47.05 10.21
N GLY A 40 -25.85 47.00 9.30
CA GLY A 40 -25.73 46.22 8.08
C GLY A 40 -24.63 46.73 7.14
N ASN A 41 -24.43 48.04 7.06
CA ASN A 41 -23.37 48.66 6.27
C ASN A 41 -21.98 48.36 6.85
N SER A 42 -21.80 48.42 8.17
CA SER A 42 -20.52 48.10 8.82
C SER A 42 -20.16 46.61 8.71
N ILE A 43 -21.14 45.70 8.74
CA ILE A 43 -20.93 44.26 8.48
C ILE A 43 -20.55 44.00 7.01
N ARG A 44 -21.23 44.64 6.07
CA ARG A 44 -20.92 44.52 4.64
C ARG A 44 -19.52 45.04 4.33
N TRP A 45 -19.10 46.13 4.97
CA TRP A 45 -17.80 46.76 4.75
C TRP A 45 -16.64 46.05 5.45
N SER A 46 -16.82 45.53 6.67
CA SER A 46 -15.77 44.76 7.36
C SER A 46 -15.36 43.49 6.60
N ARG A 47 -16.28 42.91 5.81
CA ARG A 47 -15.99 41.78 4.91
C ARG A 47 -14.98 42.13 3.82
N GLN A 48 -14.97 43.38 3.33
CA GLN A 48 -14.03 43.82 2.29
C GLN A 48 -12.58 43.85 2.84
N GLY A 49 -12.42 43.95 4.16
CA GLY A 49 -11.15 43.90 4.88
C GLY A 49 -10.59 42.49 5.19
N GLY A 50 -11.37 41.44 4.93
CA GLY A 50 -10.98 40.05 5.21
C GLY A 50 -11.17 39.60 6.66
N TYR A 51 -10.79 38.34 6.94
CA TYR A 51 -11.13 37.64 8.20
C TYR A 51 -10.59 38.29 9.47
N LEU A 52 -9.35 38.80 9.42
CA LEU A 52 -8.71 39.44 10.57
C LEU A 52 -9.41 40.75 10.93
N GLU A 53 -9.88 41.49 9.94
CA GLU A 53 -10.61 42.74 10.16
C GLU A 53 -12.01 42.46 10.72
N MET A 54 -12.73 41.45 10.20
CA MET A 54 -14.01 41.02 10.77
C MET A 54 -13.88 40.55 12.23
N ALA A 55 -12.83 39.78 12.55
CA ALA A 55 -12.57 39.31 13.91
C ALA A 55 -12.15 40.44 14.87
N SER A 56 -11.33 41.39 14.40
CA SER A 56 -10.94 42.59 15.15
C SER A 56 -12.16 43.47 15.45
N VAL A 57 -13.04 43.70 14.47
CA VAL A 57 -14.26 44.49 14.63
C VAL A 57 -15.23 43.85 15.64
N LEU A 58 -15.37 42.51 15.62
CA LEU A 58 -16.14 41.77 16.63
C LEU A 58 -15.53 41.88 18.04
N ARG A 59 -14.21 41.71 18.16
CA ARG A 59 -13.50 41.72 19.44
C ARG A 59 -13.48 43.10 20.09
N ASN A 60 -13.36 44.16 19.29
CA ASN A 60 -13.22 45.54 19.78
C ASN A 60 -14.58 46.25 19.98
N SER A 61 -15.68 45.64 19.53
CA SER A 61 -17.02 46.12 19.79
C SER A 61 -17.38 45.99 21.29
N SER A 62 -17.08 47.03 22.06
CA SER A 62 -17.21 47.08 23.52
C SER A 62 -18.61 47.51 24.01
N ARG A 63 -19.56 47.72 23.10
CA ARG A 63 -20.99 47.98 23.40
C ARG A 63 -21.81 46.72 23.10
N PRO A 64 -22.98 46.53 23.75
CA PRO A 64 -23.86 45.40 23.46
C PRO A 64 -24.39 45.51 22.03
N VAL A 65 -23.71 44.83 21.10
CA VAL A 65 -24.18 44.67 19.72
C VAL A 65 -25.53 43.96 19.76
N PRO A 66 -26.55 44.42 19.01
CA PRO A 66 -27.80 43.69 18.89
C PRO A 66 -27.52 42.25 18.47
N ARG A 67 -28.13 41.27 19.15
CA ARG A 67 -27.88 39.84 18.91
C ARG A 67 -27.96 39.47 17.43
N LEU A 68 -28.88 40.07 16.68
CA LEU A 68 -29.05 39.87 15.23
C LEU A 68 -27.81 40.26 14.40
N ALA A 69 -27.15 41.38 14.73
CA ALA A 69 -25.96 41.85 14.00
C ALA A 69 -24.72 41.00 14.33
N ALA A 70 -24.59 40.57 15.60
CA ALA A 70 -23.56 39.61 16.01
C ALA A 70 -23.74 38.25 15.31
N VAL A 71 -24.98 37.74 15.24
CA VAL A 71 -25.32 36.49 14.53
C VAL A 71 -25.01 36.62 13.04
N ALA A 72 -25.37 37.72 12.37
CA ALA A 72 -25.08 37.93 10.96
C ALA A 72 -23.56 37.93 10.65
N MET A 73 -22.76 38.58 11.51
CA MET A 73 -21.29 38.56 11.39
C MET A 73 -20.70 37.16 11.62
N ILE A 74 -21.16 36.45 12.64
CA ILE A 74 -20.72 35.07 12.92
C ILE A 74 -21.07 34.16 11.74
N MET A 75 -22.29 34.28 11.18
CA MET A 75 -22.71 33.53 10.00
C MET A 75 -21.86 33.86 8.76
N ALA A 76 -21.48 35.13 8.56
CA ALA A 76 -20.60 35.52 7.46
C ALA A 76 -19.19 34.91 7.61
N ILE A 77 -18.65 34.86 8.82
CA ILE A 77 -17.34 34.23 9.11
C ILE A 77 -17.43 32.72 8.90
N ILE A 78 -18.45 32.06 9.46
CA ILE A 78 -18.66 30.61 9.32
C ILE A 78 -18.82 30.25 7.84
N ALA A 79 -19.65 30.97 7.08
CA ALA A 79 -19.87 30.67 5.67
C ALA A 79 -18.62 30.89 4.81
N SER A 80 -17.81 31.91 5.13
CA SER A 80 -16.56 32.18 4.42
C SER A 80 -15.48 31.12 4.76
N LEU A 81 -15.43 30.65 6.01
CA LEU A 81 -14.60 29.51 6.41
C LEU A 81 -15.05 28.21 5.74
N LEU A 82 -16.36 27.92 5.72
CA LEU A 82 -16.92 26.78 5.01
C LEU A 82 -16.57 26.81 3.52
N ALA A 83 -16.62 27.98 2.87
CA ALA A 83 -16.18 28.14 1.49
C ALA A 83 -14.69 27.75 1.29
N HIS A 84 -13.83 28.05 2.27
CA HIS A 84 -12.43 27.65 2.23
C HIS A 84 -12.26 26.13 2.42
N PHE A 85 -12.95 25.56 3.42
CA PHE A 85 -12.92 24.13 3.73
C PHE A 85 -13.56 23.24 2.66
N THR A 86 -14.50 23.75 1.86
CA THR A 86 -15.09 22.97 0.76
C THR A 86 -14.04 22.43 -0.19
N SER A 87 -12.94 23.17 -0.44
CA SER A 87 -11.87 22.69 -1.31
C SER A 87 -11.12 21.47 -0.76
N LEU A 88 -10.89 21.44 0.56
CA LEU A 88 -10.28 20.30 1.25
C LEU A 88 -11.25 19.12 1.29
N PHE A 89 -12.52 19.38 1.62
CA PHE A 89 -13.57 18.36 1.66
C PHE A 89 -13.81 17.72 0.29
N PHE A 90 -13.78 18.50 -0.80
CA PHE A 90 -13.89 17.96 -2.15
C PHE A 90 -12.66 17.17 -2.56
N SER A 91 -11.44 17.56 -2.15
CA SER A 91 -10.25 16.76 -2.42
C SER A 91 -10.32 15.37 -1.80
N THR A 92 -11.00 15.23 -0.65
CA THR A 92 -11.21 13.94 0.01
C THR A 92 -12.36 13.11 -0.58
N MET A 93 -13.30 13.73 -1.29
CA MET A 93 -14.44 13.02 -1.90
C MET A 93 -14.21 12.62 -3.36
N VAL A 94 -13.14 13.12 -3.98
CA VAL A 94 -12.70 12.67 -5.28
C VAL A 94 -11.85 11.41 -5.08
N HIS A 95 -12.46 10.26 -5.34
CA HIS A 95 -11.70 9.01 -5.39
C HIS A 95 -10.99 8.93 -6.75
N ARG A 96 -9.68 8.70 -6.69
CA ARG A 96 -8.91 8.28 -7.86
C ARG A 96 -9.43 6.90 -8.24
N SER A 97 -10.05 6.80 -9.40
CA SER A 97 -10.56 5.56 -9.95
C SER A 97 -9.68 5.17 -11.12
N ASP A 98 -9.11 3.97 -11.08
CA ASP A 98 -8.44 3.39 -12.22
C ASP A 98 -9.50 3.03 -13.26
N ILE A 99 -9.62 3.83 -14.33
CA ILE A 99 -10.49 3.47 -15.45
C ILE A 99 -9.68 2.53 -16.34
N ASN A 100 -10.11 1.27 -16.42
CA ASN A 100 -9.55 0.30 -17.34
C ASN A 100 -9.90 0.73 -18.77
N ASP A 101 -8.91 1.21 -19.52
CA ASP A 101 -9.04 1.49 -20.94
C ASP A 101 -8.29 0.40 -21.73
N ASN A 102 -8.91 -0.07 -22.81
CA ASN A 102 -8.39 -1.07 -23.76
C ASN A 102 -7.60 -2.24 -23.15
N GLN A 103 -8.31 -3.34 -22.87
CA GLN A 103 -7.66 -4.60 -22.54
C GLN A 103 -6.88 -5.11 -23.76
N SER A 104 -5.58 -5.33 -23.57
CA SER A 104 -4.66 -5.84 -24.58
C SER A 104 -3.79 -6.95 -23.96
N TYR A 105 -2.97 -7.60 -24.77
CA TYR A 105 -1.98 -8.56 -24.29
C TYR A 105 -0.62 -8.21 -24.88
N THR A 106 0.42 -8.35 -24.08
CA THR A 106 1.81 -8.09 -24.49
C THR A 106 2.71 -9.19 -23.93
N SER A 107 3.49 -9.82 -24.82
CA SER A 107 4.64 -10.66 -24.42
C SER A 107 5.79 -9.72 -24.11
N THR A 108 6.36 -9.81 -22.91
CA THR A 108 7.53 -9.01 -22.54
C THR A 108 8.66 -9.89 -22.05
N LYS A 109 9.87 -9.51 -22.47
CA LYS A 109 11.12 -10.08 -21.97
C LYS A 109 11.46 -9.41 -20.67
N THR A 110 11.38 -10.13 -19.56
CA THR A 110 11.77 -9.62 -18.25
C THR A 110 13.26 -9.86 -18.00
N MET A 111 13.82 -9.08 -17.08
CA MET A 111 15.20 -9.28 -16.65
C MET A 111 15.37 -10.68 -16.05
N ARG A 112 16.54 -11.30 -16.30
CA ARG A 112 16.92 -12.65 -15.88
C ARG A 112 16.52 -12.91 -14.42
N PRO A 113 15.58 -13.82 -14.13
CA PRO A 113 15.51 -14.49 -12.85
C PRO A 113 16.73 -15.39 -12.79
N THR A 114 17.39 -15.37 -11.65
CA THR A 114 18.73 -15.89 -11.45
C THR A 114 18.87 -17.35 -11.90
N THR A 115 19.97 -17.67 -12.59
CA THR A 115 20.30 -19.07 -12.96
C THR A 115 21.65 -19.52 -12.38
N SER A 116 22.42 -18.60 -11.78
CA SER A 116 23.82 -18.82 -11.38
C SER A 116 24.13 -18.30 -9.98
N GLY A 117 23.15 -18.34 -9.07
CA GLY A 117 23.36 -18.09 -7.64
C GLY A 117 23.66 -16.63 -7.23
N GLU A 118 23.96 -15.75 -8.16
CA GLU A 118 23.94 -14.30 -7.93
C GLU A 118 22.48 -13.85 -7.82
N GLU A 119 22.04 -13.41 -6.63
CA GLU A 119 20.73 -12.78 -6.44
C GLU A 119 20.66 -11.48 -7.26
N ILE A 120 19.57 -11.29 -7.99
CA ILE A 120 19.11 -9.96 -8.38
C ILE A 120 18.03 -9.60 -7.36
N ASP A 121 18.32 -8.60 -6.53
CA ASP A 121 17.48 -8.16 -5.40
C ASP A 121 15.99 -7.99 -5.77
N ASP A 122 15.70 -7.69 -7.04
CA ASP A 122 14.34 -7.43 -7.53
C ASP A 122 13.47 -8.69 -7.75
N TRP A 123 14.02 -9.91 -7.58
CA TRP A 123 13.29 -11.19 -7.63
C TRP A 123 13.13 -11.86 -6.25
N LEU A 124 13.38 -11.13 -5.17
CA LEU A 124 13.17 -11.56 -3.79
C LEU A 124 11.99 -10.79 -3.18
N ILE A 125 11.12 -11.48 -2.43
CA ILE A 125 10.09 -10.83 -1.64
C ILE A 125 10.06 -11.36 -0.20
N TYR A 126 10.03 -10.42 0.73
CA TYR A 126 9.75 -10.68 2.14
C TYR A 126 8.25 -10.59 2.36
N LEU A 127 7.70 -11.62 2.95
CA LEU A 127 6.27 -11.71 3.17
C LEU A 127 6.02 -11.81 4.68
N GLY A 128 5.02 -11.07 5.16
CA GLY A 128 4.59 -11.15 6.55
C GLY A 128 3.72 -12.38 6.81
N HIS A 129 3.56 -12.77 8.07
CA HIS A 129 2.75 -13.94 8.48
C HIS A 129 1.33 -13.96 7.88
N THR A 130 0.74 -12.80 7.58
CA THR A 130 -0.62 -12.66 7.03
C THR A 130 -0.66 -12.37 5.52
N SER A 131 0.50 -12.36 4.85
CA SER A 131 0.59 -12.07 3.42
C SER A 131 0.02 -13.21 2.59
N ASN A 132 -0.73 -12.87 1.53
CA ASN A 132 -1.17 -13.83 0.53
C ASN A 132 -0.02 -14.12 -0.44
N VAL A 133 0.40 -15.38 -0.51
CA VAL A 133 1.53 -15.85 -1.34
C VAL A 133 1.28 -15.57 -2.82
N GLU A 134 0.09 -15.88 -3.31
CA GLU A 134 -0.31 -15.67 -4.71
C GLU A 134 -0.27 -14.18 -5.08
N SER A 135 -0.87 -13.32 -4.25
CA SER A 135 -0.85 -11.88 -4.50
C SER A 135 0.57 -11.34 -4.51
N SER A 136 1.42 -11.85 -3.64
CA SER A 136 2.78 -11.37 -3.49
C SER A 136 3.70 -11.85 -4.62
N LEU A 137 3.48 -13.08 -5.11
CA LEU A 137 4.12 -13.58 -6.33
C LEU A 137 3.65 -12.81 -7.57
N GLY A 138 2.37 -12.53 -7.66
CA GLY A 138 1.82 -11.68 -8.71
C GLY A 138 2.47 -10.30 -8.73
N LEU A 139 2.67 -9.68 -7.55
CA LEU A 139 3.39 -8.41 -7.42
C LEU A 139 4.86 -8.52 -7.81
N LEU A 140 5.54 -9.61 -7.43
CA LEU A 140 6.94 -9.84 -7.78
C LEU A 140 7.12 -9.94 -9.31
N ILE A 141 6.25 -10.70 -9.98
CA ILE A 141 6.30 -10.89 -11.44
C ILE A 141 5.80 -9.64 -12.19
N ASN A 142 4.84 -8.89 -11.64
CA ASN A 142 4.33 -7.62 -12.18
C ASN A 142 5.20 -6.41 -11.82
N ASN A 143 6.34 -6.60 -11.17
CA ASN A 143 7.19 -5.45 -10.84
C ASN A 143 7.71 -4.82 -12.14
N THR A 144 7.23 -3.61 -12.47
CA THR A 144 7.58 -2.91 -13.71
C THR A 144 9.06 -2.60 -13.82
N ARG A 145 9.83 -2.64 -12.71
CA ARG A 145 11.30 -2.55 -12.73
C ARG A 145 11.95 -3.74 -13.44
N ASN A 146 11.31 -4.92 -13.37
CA ASN A 146 11.78 -6.15 -14.01
C ASN A 146 11.35 -6.26 -15.48
N ILE A 147 10.56 -5.29 -15.97
CA ILE A 147 10.01 -5.23 -17.32
C ILE A 147 10.71 -4.06 -18.06
N PRO A 148 11.76 -4.32 -18.87
CA PRO A 148 12.61 -3.29 -19.47
C PRO A 148 11.86 -2.21 -20.26
N ASP A 149 10.77 -2.60 -20.95
CA ASP A 149 9.97 -1.73 -21.81
C ASP A 149 8.60 -1.38 -21.20
N ALA A 150 8.51 -1.33 -19.87
CA ALA A 150 7.26 -1.04 -19.18
C ALA A 150 6.74 0.38 -19.51
N VAL A 151 5.59 0.44 -20.17
CA VAL A 151 4.81 1.66 -20.40
C VAL A 151 4.29 2.22 -19.06
N PRO A 152 4.59 3.48 -18.69
CA PRO A 152 4.06 4.11 -17.48
C PRO A 152 2.53 4.16 -17.50
N GLY A 153 1.89 3.84 -16.37
CA GLY A 153 0.43 3.83 -16.24
C GLY A 153 -0.26 2.56 -16.80
N ARG A 154 0.48 1.62 -17.37
CA ARG A 154 -0.04 0.31 -17.77
C ARG A 154 0.10 -0.69 -16.63
N ARG A 155 -0.96 -1.45 -16.36
CA ARG A 155 -0.94 -2.59 -15.42
C ARG A 155 -0.63 -3.88 -16.18
N TYR A 156 0.30 -4.67 -15.67
CA TYR A 156 0.73 -5.94 -16.28
C TYR A 156 0.30 -7.13 -15.41
N THR A 157 -0.75 -7.83 -15.76
CA THR A 157 -1.18 -9.01 -14.99
C THR A 157 -0.62 -10.27 -15.64
N PRO A 158 0.22 -11.08 -14.98
CA PRO A 158 0.71 -12.33 -15.56
C PRO A 158 -0.48 -13.21 -15.91
N ARG A 159 -0.52 -13.69 -17.16
CA ARG A 159 -1.65 -14.48 -17.62
C ARG A 159 -1.56 -15.90 -17.06
N THR A 160 -2.66 -16.38 -16.50
CA THR A 160 -2.77 -17.73 -15.97
C THR A 160 -3.68 -18.61 -16.84
N PHE A 161 -3.55 -19.92 -16.71
CA PHE A 161 -4.33 -20.93 -17.39
C PHE A 161 -4.71 -22.07 -16.44
N GLY A 162 -5.74 -22.82 -16.82
CA GLY A 162 -6.03 -24.10 -16.20
C GLY A 162 -4.92 -25.11 -16.52
N TYR A 163 -4.58 -25.94 -15.55
CA TYR A 163 -3.66 -27.07 -15.73
C TYR A 163 -4.27 -28.34 -15.15
N GLU A 164 -3.88 -29.48 -15.68
CA GLU A 164 -4.23 -30.80 -15.16
C GLU A 164 -3.01 -31.39 -14.47
N VAL A 165 -3.22 -31.93 -13.26
CA VAL A 165 -2.15 -32.55 -12.48
C VAL A 165 -1.89 -33.94 -13.03
N ALA A 166 -0.69 -34.16 -13.56
CA ALA A 166 -0.24 -35.45 -14.06
C ALA A 166 0.23 -36.39 -12.93
N CYS A 167 0.75 -35.81 -11.86
CA CYS A 167 1.28 -36.54 -10.72
C CYS A 167 1.14 -35.72 -9.44
N ASP A 168 0.51 -36.31 -8.42
CA ASP A 168 0.32 -35.76 -7.08
C ASP A 168 0.97 -36.61 -5.97
N SER A 169 1.66 -37.69 -6.33
CA SER A 169 2.37 -38.57 -5.39
C SER A 169 3.89 -38.51 -5.60
N ILE A 170 4.59 -38.11 -4.55
CA ILE A 170 6.04 -37.90 -4.58
C ILE A 170 6.71 -38.94 -3.68
N GLU A 171 7.55 -39.78 -4.27
CA GLU A 171 8.46 -40.67 -3.56
C GLU A 171 9.62 -39.88 -2.96
N VAL A 172 10.28 -40.49 -1.97
CA VAL A 172 11.42 -39.86 -1.32
C VAL A 172 12.67 -40.69 -1.55
N VAL A 173 13.73 -40.03 -1.99
CA VAL A 173 15.06 -40.63 -2.13
C VAL A 173 16.00 -39.83 -1.25
N VAL A 174 16.77 -40.52 -0.42
CA VAL A 174 17.79 -39.88 0.41
C VAL A 174 19.14 -40.37 -0.05
N ALA A 175 20.05 -39.46 -0.39
CA ALA A 175 21.34 -39.80 -0.98
C ALA A 175 22.48 -38.97 -0.37
N GLN A 176 23.71 -39.32 -0.72
CA GLN A 176 24.90 -38.56 -0.34
C GLN A 176 25.67 -38.14 -1.59
N ASN A 177 25.86 -36.84 -1.78
CA ASN A 177 26.45 -36.24 -2.97
C ASN A 177 25.80 -36.75 -4.27
N LEU A 178 24.48 -36.94 -4.25
CA LEU A 178 23.70 -37.58 -5.30
C LEU A 178 24.14 -39.02 -5.68
N THR A 179 24.96 -39.64 -4.84
CA THR A 179 25.43 -41.03 -4.95
C THR A 179 24.87 -41.88 -3.81
N ASP A 180 24.91 -43.21 -3.98
CA ASP A 180 24.42 -44.19 -2.98
C ASP A 180 22.98 -43.91 -2.47
N PRO A 181 21.97 -43.88 -3.35
CA PRO A 181 20.60 -43.55 -2.96
C PRO A 181 19.98 -44.63 -2.07
N ILE A 182 19.31 -44.18 -1.01
CA ILE A 182 18.39 -44.97 -0.20
C ILE A 182 16.97 -44.66 -0.69
N GLU A 183 16.45 -45.53 -1.54
CA GLU A 183 15.07 -45.44 -2.05
C GLU A 183 14.06 -45.75 -0.95
N GLN A 184 13.06 -44.89 -0.80
CA GLN A 184 11.89 -45.14 0.03
C GLN A 184 10.69 -45.32 -0.89
N ARG A 185 10.45 -46.57 -1.30
CA ARG A 185 9.45 -46.90 -2.32
C ARG A 185 8.04 -46.73 -1.79
N VAL A 186 7.31 -45.75 -2.33
CA VAL A 186 5.91 -45.46 -1.96
C VAL A 186 4.95 -45.62 -3.14
N GLY A 187 5.43 -46.03 -4.32
CA GLY A 187 4.59 -46.17 -5.52
C GLY A 187 4.18 -44.82 -6.11
N GLY A 188 4.99 -43.78 -5.90
CA GLY A 188 4.77 -42.45 -6.43
C GLY A 188 5.17 -42.34 -7.91
N CYS A 189 4.66 -41.31 -8.59
CA CYS A 189 4.95 -41.04 -10.00
C CYS A 189 6.10 -40.02 -10.22
N SER A 190 6.61 -39.44 -9.13
CA SER A 190 7.75 -38.51 -9.11
C SER A 190 8.57 -38.80 -7.86
N ALA A 191 9.83 -38.35 -7.81
CA ALA A 191 10.67 -38.49 -6.62
C ALA A 191 11.30 -37.15 -6.21
N ALA A 192 11.23 -36.84 -4.92
CA ALA A 192 12.02 -35.80 -4.27
C ALA A 192 13.28 -36.43 -3.66
N MET A 193 14.43 -36.00 -4.17
CA MET A 193 15.73 -36.49 -3.76
C MET A 193 16.41 -35.48 -2.83
N PHE A 194 16.62 -35.87 -1.57
CA PHE A 194 17.32 -35.11 -0.56
C PHE A 194 18.79 -35.54 -0.50
N ASP A 195 19.69 -34.63 -0.85
CA ASP A 195 21.12 -34.87 -0.75
C ASP A 195 21.69 -34.45 0.61
N ILE A 196 21.92 -35.44 1.47
CA ILE A 196 22.51 -35.24 2.79
C ILE A 196 24.04 -35.38 2.68
N GLY A 197 24.72 -34.55 1.91
CA GLY A 197 26.18 -34.60 1.77
C GLY A 197 26.81 -33.21 1.73
N SER A 198 28.00 -33.05 2.33
CA SER A 198 28.82 -31.85 2.14
C SER A 198 30.28 -32.19 2.35
N ASP A 199 31.16 -31.26 1.97
CA ASP A 199 32.60 -31.39 2.20
C ASP A 199 32.93 -31.46 3.71
N PHE A 200 32.01 -31.05 4.60
CA PHE A 200 32.21 -31.01 6.04
C PHE A 200 31.46 -32.10 6.80
N PHE A 201 30.48 -32.73 6.17
CA PHE A 201 29.67 -33.78 6.79
C PHE A 201 29.52 -34.97 5.85
N VAL A 202 29.99 -36.12 6.32
CA VAL A 202 29.95 -37.39 5.60
C VAL A 202 29.23 -38.40 6.49
N TRP A 203 28.15 -38.98 5.97
CA TRP A 203 27.51 -40.15 6.58
C TRP A 203 27.84 -41.41 5.79
N GLU A 204 27.50 -42.58 6.31
CA GLU A 204 27.77 -43.87 5.66
C GLU A 204 26.47 -44.55 5.21
N PRO A 205 25.97 -44.29 3.97
CA PRO A 205 24.71 -44.87 3.47
C PRO A 205 24.66 -46.40 3.54
N LYS A 206 25.79 -47.06 3.30
CA LYS A 206 25.90 -48.53 3.34
C LYS A 206 25.76 -49.13 4.74
N LYS A 207 25.99 -48.33 5.79
CA LYS A 207 25.79 -48.70 7.20
C LYS A 207 24.49 -48.12 7.77
N ALA A 208 23.69 -47.45 6.93
CA ALA A 208 22.46 -46.85 7.37
C ALA A 208 21.38 -47.90 7.61
N ILE A 209 20.59 -47.69 8.65
CA ILE A 209 19.41 -48.46 8.98
C ILE A 209 18.21 -47.67 8.45
N ASN A 210 17.51 -48.20 7.44
CA ASN A 210 16.31 -47.61 6.86
C ASN A 210 15.08 -48.42 7.31
N ILE A 211 14.18 -47.81 8.09
CA ILE A 211 13.01 -48.46 8.68
C ILE A 211 11.76 -47.65 8.35
N GLN A 212 10.73 -48.32 7.85
CA GLN A 212 9.40 -47.73 7.75
C GLN A 212 8.74 -47.73 9.14
N THR A 213 8.55 -46.54 9.72
CA THR A 213 7.99 -46.39 11.08
C THR A 213 6.49 -46.21 11.09
N ALA A 214 5.90 -45.74 9.99
CA ALA A 214 4.47 -45.64 9.77
C ALA A 214 4.18 -45.69 8.25
N PRO A 215 2.92 -45.80 7.80
CA PRO A 215 2.58 -45.63 6.39
C PRO A 215 3.19 -44.33 5.85
N ASP A 216 3.89 -44.44 4.72
CA ASP A 216 4.59 -43.36 4.03
C ASP A 216 5.68 -42.62 4.85
N GLN A 217 6.00 -43.11 6.06
CA GLN A 217 7.01 -42.51 6.93
C GLN A 217 8.21 -43.44 7.14
N TYR A 218 9.40 -42.95 6.81
CA TYR A 218 10.64 -43.70 6.94
C TYR A 218 11.61 -42.98 7.88
N THR A 219 12.45 -43.77 8.52
CA THR A 219 13.53 -43.34 9.39
C THR A 219 14.84 -43.93 8.90
N ILE A 220 15.82 -43.08 8.71
CA ILE A 220 17.20 -43.43 8.38
C ILE A 220 18.07 -43.07 9.58
N ILE A 221 18.80 -44.05 10.12
CA ILE A 221 19.80 -43.85 11.16
C ILE A 221 21.15 -44.27 10.58
N ALA A 222 22.14 -43.40 10.58
CA ALA A 222 23.45 -43.70 10.01
C ALA A 222 24.60 -43.13 10.84
N PRO A 223 25.74 -43.83 10.88
CA PRO A 223 27.00 -43.24 11.34
C PRO A 223 27.40 -42.07 10.46
N ALA A 224 27.98 -41.04 11.07
CA ALA A 224 28.46 -39.85 10.39
C ALA A 224 29.76 -39.31 11.02
N SER A 225 30.44 -38.46 10.26
CA SER A 225 31.72 -37.87 10.62
C SER A 225 31.85 -36.46 10.05
N TYR A 226 32.72 -35.66 10.68
CA TYR A 226 33.04 -34.29 10.26
C TYR A 226 34.50 -34.21 9.81
N PRO A 227 34.85 -34.69 8.61
CA PRO A 227 36.25 -34.87 8.20
C PRO A 227 37.03 -33.55 8.09
N ASN A 228 36.34 -32.44 7.80
CA ASN A 228 36.95 -31.11 7.61
C ASN A 228 36.58 -30.13 8.73
N GLY A 229 36.25 -30.65 9.92
CA GLY A 229 35.86 -29.87 11.10
C GLY A 229 34.36 -29.57 11.18
N LEU A 230 33.97 -28.86 12.24
CA LEU A 230 32.59 -28.48 12.54
C LEU A 230 32.13 -27.24 11.75
N ASP A 231 32.50 -27.15 10.46
CA ASP A 231 31.93 -26.10 9.60
C ASP A 231 30.54 -26.56 9.15
N PHE A 232 29.54 -25.77 9.51
CA PHE A 232 28.17 -26.01 9.08
C PHE A 232 27.89 -25.11 7.89
N ARG A 233 27.92 -25.74 6.72
CA ARG A 233 27.34 -25.16 5.51
C ARG A 233 25.98 -25.80 5.29
N GLU A 234 25.02 -25.00 4.85
CA GLU A 234 23.72 -25.52 4.43
C GLU A 234 23.93 -26.68 3.45
N HIS A 235 23.17 -27.76 3.65
CA HIS A 235 23.31 -28.94 2.83
C HIS A 235 22.72 -28.76 1.43
N ARG A 236 23.27 -29.54 0.50
CA ARG A 236 23.11 -29.37 -0.94
C ARG A 236 21.76 -29.93 -1.46
N ALA A 237 21.34 -29.31 -2.56
CA ALA A 237 20.36 -29.68 -3.57
C ALA A 237 19.22 -30.64 -3.18
N LEU A 238 18.01 -30.08 -3.10
CA LEU A 238 16.82 -30.83 -3.45
C LEU A 238 16.80 -31.03 -4.96
N SER A 239 16.75 -32.28 -5.40
CA SER A 239 16.55 -32.60 -6.82
C SER A 239 15.22 -33.31 -7.01
N PHE A 240 14.48 -32.96 -8.05
CA PHE A 240 13.26 -33.68 -8.41
C PHE A 240 13.56 -34.58 -9.60
N LEU A 241 13.28 -35.87 -9.46
CA LEU A 241 13.42 -36.83 -10.55
C LEU A 241 12.02 -37.22 -11.03
N HIS A 242 11.78 -37.11 -12.34
CA HIS A 242 10.53 -37.54 -12.94
C HIS A 242 10.76 -38.12 -14.35
N PHE A 243 10.40 -39.39 -14.57
CA PHE A 243 10.60 -40.14 -15.82
C PHE A 243 11.96 -39.87 -16.49
N ASP A 244 13.05 -40.06 -15.74
CA ASP A 244 14.45 -39.83 -16.15
C ASP A 244 14.90 -38.38 -16.32
N TYR A 245 14.03 -37.39 -16.09
CA TYR A 245 14.41 -35.98 -16.11
C TYR A 245 14.70 -35.46 -14.70
N LEU A 246 15.85 -34.83 -14.55
CA LEU A 246 16.29 -34.17 -13.32
C LEU A 246 15.93 -32.69 -13.36
N CYS A 247 15.02 -32.27 -12.50
CA CYS A 247 14.76 -30.88 -12.20
C CYS A 247 15.56 -30.49 -10.97
N LEU A 248 16.69 -29.82 -11.19
CA LEU A 248 17.54 -29.31 -10.13
C LEU A 248 16.92 -28.04 -9.56
N VAL A 249 16.69 -28.00 -8.25
CA VAL A 249 16.49 -26.73 -7.55
C VAL A 249 17.89 -26.09 -7.44
N PRO A 250 18.19 -25.02 -8.20
CA PRO A 250 19.50 -24.41 -8.11
C PRO A 250 19.74 -23.95 -6.68
N LEU A 251 20.87 -24.36 -6.13
CA LEU A 251 21.34 -23.88 -4.84
C LEU A 251 21.48 -22.36 -4.91
N SER A 252 20.80 -21.64 -4.03
CA SER A 252 21.11 -20.23 -3.86
C SER A 252 22.55 -20.14 -3.33
N THR A 253 23.51 -19.63 -4.11
CA THR A 253 24.92 -19.50 -3.67
C THR A 253 25.11 -18.41 -2.62
N ILE A 254 24.03 -17.81 -2.13
CA ILE A 254 24.00 -16.79 -1.07
C ILE A 254 24.75 -17.26 0.19
N HIS A 255 24.98 -18.57 0.37
CA HIS A 255 25.62 -19.11 1.59
C HIS A 255 27.04 -19.64 1.41
N ALA A 256 27.69 -19.38 0.27
CA ALA A 256 29.15 -19.42 0.23
C ALA A 256 29.79 -18.37 1.19
N GLN A 257 29.06 -17.33 1.60
CA GLN A 257 29.56 -16.25 2.45
C GLN A 257 29.11 -16.28 3.92
N ALA A 258 28.23 -17.20 4.31
CA ALA A 258 27.83 -17.36 5.71
C ALA A 258 27.97 -18.82 6.15
N ALA A 259 29.14 -19.40 5.89
CA ALA A 259 29.68 -20.45 6.76
C ALA A 259 29.79 -19.87 8.17
N ARG A 260 28.69 -19.82 8.91
CA ARG A 260 28.72 -19.47 10.33
C ARG A 260 29.28 -20.71 11.01
N GLN A 261 30.59 -20.68 11.28
CA GLN A 261 31.12 -21.50 12.36
C GLN A 261 30.26 -21.19 13.59
N PHE A 262 29.50 -22.17 14.08
CA PHE A 262 28.73 -22.01 15.31
C PHE A 262 29.70 -21.99 16.47
N ASN A 263 30.22 -20.80 16.77
CA ASN A 263 30.93 -20.57 18.03
C ASN A 263 29.93 -20.48 19.20
N SER A 264 28.63 -20.32 18.92
CA SER A 264 27.55 -20.29 19.91
C SER A 264 26.19 -20.65 19.30
N PHE A 265 25.37 -21.39 20.04
CA PHE A 265 23.96 -21.62 19.69
C PHE A 265 23.13 -20.38 20.01
N PRO A 266 22.26 -19.91 19.10
CA PRO A 266 21.31 -18.87 19.44
C PRO A 266 20.32 -19.39 20.49
N ASN A 267 19.98 -18.57 21.49
CA ASN A 267 19.01 -18.95 22.53
C ASN A 267 17.63 -19.34 21.96
N SER A 268 17.27 -18.82 20.79
CA SER A 268 16.05 -19.18 20.06
C SER A 268 16.14 -20.54 19.35
N GLY A 269 17.31 -21.16 19.29
CA GLY A 269 17.61 -22.37 18.51
C GLY A 269 17.61 -22.17 17.00
N MET A 270 16.82 -21.23 16.46
CA MET A 270 16.76 -20.97 15.03
C MET A 270 18.08 -20.39 14.48
N THR A 271 18.66 -21.04 13.48
CA THR A 271 19.95 -20.63 12.89
C THR A 271 19.79 -19.86 11.59
N SER A 272 18.69 -20.09 10.88
CA SER A 272 18.29 -19.34 9.68
C SER A 272 16.78 -19.09 9.70
N LEU A 273 16.36 -17.99 9.06
CA LEU A 273 14.94 -17.74 8.86
C LEU A 273 14.37 -18.76 7.86
N PRO A 274 13.12 -19.20 8.02
CA PRO A 274 12.43 -20.06 7.05
C PRO A 274 12.45 -19.46 5.65
N ARG A 275 12.82 -20.26 4.64
CA ARG A 275 12.88 -19.86 3.24
C ARG A 275 12.10 -20.83 2.38
N THR A 276 11.35 -20.32 1.40
CA THR A 276 10.60 -21.09 0.41
C THR A 276 11.13 -20.78 -1.00
N MET A 277 11.70 -21.76 -1.70
CA MET A 277 12.11 -21.61 -3.10
C MET A 277 11.03 -22.18 -4.02
N LEU A 278 10.58 -21.41 -5.01
CA LEU A 278 9.73 -21.90 -6.09
C LEU A 278 10.59 -22.22 -7.30
N THR A 279 10.66 -23.50 -7.65
CA THR A 279 11.37 -23.98 -8.83
C THR A 279 10.35 -24.40 -9.87
N ARG A 280 10.60 -24.01 -11.11
CA ARG A 280 9.84 -24.50 -12.25
C ARG A 280 10.81 -25.12 -13.23
N CYS A 281 10.47 -26.31 -13.70
CA CYS A 281 11.17 -27.01 -14.76
C CYS A 281 10.18 -27.32 -15.87
N GLN A 282 10.59 -27.05 -17.10
CA GLN A 282 9.82 -27.35 -18.29
C GLN A 282 10.58 -28.39 -19.10
N TYR A 283 9.89 -29.48 -19.44
CA TYR A 283 10.46 -30.56 -20.24
C TYR A 283 10.19 -30.34 -21.73
N THR A 284 10.98 -31.02 -22.57
CA THR A 284 10.82 -30.99 -24.03
C THR A 284 9.47 -31.54 -24.50
N SER A 285 8.82 -32.39 -23.68
CA SER A 285 7.46 -32.87 -23.91
C SER A 285 6.39 -31.78 -23.73
N GLY A 286 6.74 -30.62 -23.15
CA GLY A 286 5.79 -29.57 -22.76
C GLY A 286 5.21 -29.76 -21.36
N ALA A 287 5.50 -30.88 -20.67
CA ALA A 287 5.14 -31.08 -19.28
C ALA A 287 5.92 -30.12 -18.37
N LEU A 288 5.28 -29.70 -17.27
CA LEU A 288 5.86 -28.81 -16.29
C LEU A 288 5.99 -29.52 -14.94
N ASN A 289 7.10 -29.31 -14.26
CA ASN A 289 7.27 -29.65 -12.85
C ASN A 289 7.47 -28.35 -12.08
N VAL A 290 6.57 -28.06 -11.15
CA VAL A 290 6.65 -26.91 -10.27
C VAL A 290 6.82 -27.41 -8.86
N ALA A 291 7.84 -26.94 -8.17
CA ALA A 291 8.09 -27.30 -6.79
C ALA A 291 8.21 -26.07 -5.91
N ALA A 292 7.61 -26.14 -4.72
CA ALA A 292 7.89 -25.26 -3.62
C ALA A 292 8.68 -26.03 -2.56
N HIS A 293 9.88 -25.53 -2.24
CA HIS A 293 10.76 -26.11 -1.25
C HIS A 293 10.93 -25.13 -0.10
N THR A 294 10.31 -25.43 1.03
CA THR A 294 10.53 -24.67 2.27
C THR A 294 11.62 -25.34 3.07
N GLN A 295 12.62 -24.60 3.52
CA GLN A 295 13.67 -25.07 4.41
C GLN A 295 13.76 -24.19 5.65
N MET A 296 14.04 -24.82 6.78
CA MET A 296 14.31 -24.16 8.04
C MET A 296 15.39 -24.92 8.79
N GLN A 297 16.36 -24.18 9.33
CA GLN A 297 17.45 -24.76 10.11
C GLN A 297 17.40 -24.26 11.54
N PHE A 298 17.71 -25.18 12.45
CA PHE A 298 17.75 -24.91 13.87
C PHE A 298 18.79 -25.81 14.54
N ALA A 299 19.25 -25.33 15.67
CA ALA A 299 20.34 -25.90 16.43
C ALA A 299 19.89 -26.06 17.88
N ILE A 300 20.32 -27.14 18.50
CA ILE A 300 19.93 -27.55 19.83
C ILE A 300 21.21 -27.78 20.62
N SER A 301 21.37 -27.05 21.72
CA SER A 301 22.59 -27.11 22.51
C SER A 301 22.72 -28.41 23.30
N SER A 302 21.58 -28.92 23.79
CA SER A 302 21.47 -30.17 24.54
C SER A 302 20.23 -30.95 24.12
N LEU A 303 20.31 -32.28 24.04
CA LEU A 303 19.16 -33.16 23.71
C LEU A 303 17.91 -32.89 24.56
N ALA A 304 18.08 -32.44 25.81
CA ALA A 304 16.98 -32.11 26.72
C ALA A 304 16.19 -30.85 26.30
N GLU A 305 16.79 -29.95 25.52
CA GLU A 305 16.17 -28.71 25.05
C GLU A 305 15.35 -28.89 23.77
N TYR A 306 15.40 -30.07 23.13
CA TYR A 306 14.77 -30.33 21.83
C TYR A 306 13.29 -29.91 21.81
N ASP A 307 12.51 -30.37 22.78
CA ASP A 307 11.06 -30.09 22.83
C ASP A 307 10.79 -28.59 23.05
N ASN A 308 11.60 -27.92 23.88
CA ASN A 308 11.45 -26.49 24.16
C ASN A 308 11.74 -25.63 22.92
N ILE A 309 12.85 -25.91 22.24
CA ILE A 309 13.27 -25.19 21.03
C ILE A 309 12.25 -25.42 19.90
N THR A 310 11.88 -26.66 19.64
CA THR A 310 10.93 -26.97 18.56
C THR A 310 9.54 -26.40 18.83
N THR A 311 9.06 -26.42 20.08
CA THR A 311 7.79 -25.76 20.44
C THR A 311 7.84 -24.25 20.24
N THR A 312 8.98 -23.63 20.55
CA THR A 312 9.19 -22.19 20.36
C THR A 312 9.23 -21.78 18.89
N ILE A 313 9.81 -22.61 18.02
CA ILE A 313 9.95 -22.27 16.59
C ILE A 313 8.68 -22.57 15.79
N PHE A 314 7.98 -23.66 16.12
CA PHE A 314 6.88 -24.18 15.30
C PHE A 314 5.48 -23.99 15.92
N ASP A 315 5.36 -23.21 17.00
CA ASP A 315 4.10 -23.02 17.74
C ASP A 315 3.41 -24.35 18.15
N GLY A 316 4.23 -25.37 18.46
CA GLY A 316 3.80 -26.70 18.91
C GLY A 316 4.08 -27.85 17.93
N SER A 317 4.52 -28.99 18.46
CA SER A 317 4.91 -30.18 17.65
C SER A 317 3.74 -30.96 17.04
N ALA A 318 2.50 -30.69 17.47
CA ALA A 318 1.32 -31.46 17.04
C ALA A 318 0.99 -31.30 15.55
N GLN A 319 1.44 -30.21 14.93
CA GLN A 319 1.16 -29.92 13.52
C GLN A 319 2.22 -30.50 12.56
N LEU A 320 3.39 -30.89 13.08
CA LEU A 320 4.51 -31.39 12.28
C LEU A 320 4.91 -32.80 12.73
N PRO A 321 4.42 -33.86 12.06
CA PRO A 321 4.46 -35.23 12.57
C PRO A 321 5.87 -35.76 12.83
N LEU A 322 6.86 -35.28 12.06
CA LEU A 322 8.25 -35.72 12.20
C LEU A 322 8.93 -35.20 13.48
N LEU A 323 8.50 -34.06 14.04
CA LEU A 323 9.11 -33.49 15.24
C LEU A 323 8.89 -34.39 16.47
N THR A 324 7.68 -34.96 16.58
CA THR A 324 7.34 -35.89 17.66
C THR A 324 8.14 -37.19 17.57
N THR A 325 8.31 -37.72 16.35
CA THR A 325 9.15 -38.90 16.13
C THR A 325 10.62 -38.61 16.46
N MET A 326 11.15 -37.46 16.08
CA MET A 326 12.52 -37.06 16.41
C MET A 326 12.73 -36.87 17.92
N SER A 327 11.74 -36.32 18.64
CA SER A 327 11.77 -36.21 20.11
C SER A 327 11.93 -37.57 20.80
N ALA A 328 11.37 -38.65 20.23
CA ALA A 328 11.59 -40.00 20.76
C ALA A 328 13.05 -40.45 20.58
N PHE A 329 13.70 -40.11 19.47
CA PHE A 329 15.11 -40.43 19.22
C PHE A 329 16.06 -39.65 20.13
N THR A 330 15.75 -38.39 20.46
CA THR A 330 16.55 -37.62 21.43
C THR A 330 16.47 -38.19 22.83
N LYS A 331 15.31 -38.75 23.24
CA LYS A 331 15.10 -39.36 24.56
C LYS A 331 15.64 -40.79 24.70
N ASN A 332 15.66 -41.56 23.60
CA ASN A 332 16.09 -42.96 23.62
C ASN A 332 17.61 -43.16 23.51
N GLY A 333 18.40 -42.08 23.56
CA GLY A 333 19.85 -42.16 23.51
C GLY A 333 20.43 -42.52 22.14
N THR A 334 19.65 -42.42 21.07
CA THR A 334 20.11 -42.73 19.70
C THR A 334 21.31 -41.88 19.28
N PHE A 335 21.36 -40.62 19.72
CA PHE A 335 22.48 -39.71 19.46
C PHE A 335 23.65 -39.85 20.45
N LEU A 336 23.55 -40.71 21.47
CA LEU A 336 24.56 -40.89 22.53
C LEU A 336 25.54 -42.05 22.22
N SER A 337 25.51 -42.62 21.02
CA SER A 337 26.40 -43.74 20.67
C SER A 337 27.88 -43.32 20.77
N THR A 338 28.58 -43.84 21.77
CA THR A 338 29.94 -43.44 22.20
C THR A 338 31.07 -43.98 21.32
N GLN A 339 30.77 -44.66 20.21
CA GLN A 339 31.77 -45.11 19.24
C GLN A 339 32.25 -43.96 18.34
N SER A 340 32.86 -42.93 18.95
CA SER A 340 33.67 -41.85 18.33
C SER A 340 33.11 -41.10 17.10
N ASN A 341 31.88 -41.34 16.70
CA ASN A 341 31.28 -40.89 15.45
C ASN A 341 29.96 -40.18 15.74
N SER A 342 29.70 -39.12 15.00
CA SER A 342 28.40 -38.46 15.00
C SER A 342 27.32 -39.39 14.43
N THR A 343 26.07 -39.13 14.76
CA THR A 343 24.91 -39.90 14.29
C THR A 343 24.00 -38.99 13.48
N LEU A 344 23.61 -39.45 12.29
CA LEU A 344 22.54 -38.88 11.48
C LEU A 344 21.24 -39.61 11.80
N VAL A 345 20.18 -38.87 12.09
CA VAL A 345 18.81 -39.36 12.01
C VAL A 345 18.06 -38.52 11.01
N ALA A 346 17.55 -39.14 9.96
CA ALA A 346 16.70 -38.50 8.96
C ALA A 346 15.32 -39.17 8.94
N LEU A 347 14.28 -38.35 9.00
CA LEU A 347 12.89 -38.76 8.96
C LEU A 347 12.26 -38.18 7.71
N THR A 348 11.48 -38.99 7.02
CA THR A 348 10.75 -38.59 5.82
C THR A 348 9.30 -38.99 5.98
N LYS A 349 8.40 -38.17 5.44
CA LYS A 349 7.00 -38.54 5.23
C LYS A 349 6.64 -38.17 3.80
N ALA A 350 6.36 -39.18 2.98
CA ALA A 350 5.93 -39.05 1.60
C ALA A 350 4.43 -38.76 1.51
N GLY A 351 3.99 -38.19 0.39
CA GLY A 351 2.60 -37.80 0.15
C GLY A 351 2.48 -36.77 -0.97
N ALA A 352 1.40 -35.98 -0.93
CA ALA A 352 1.25 -34.79 -1.78
C ALA A 352 2.21 -33.66 -1.37
N ASP A 353 2.51 -33.61 -0.08
CA ASP A 353 3.55 -32.83 0.56
C ASP A 353 4.56 -33.77 1.21
N VAL A 354 5.83 -33.58 0.86
CA VAL A 354 6.93 -34.35 1.42
C VAL A 354 7.53 -33.57 2.58
N HIS A 355 7.50 -34.16 3.77
CA HIS A 355 8.21 -33.63 4.91
C HIS A 355 9.52 -34.38 5.08
N PHE A 356 10.59 -33.64 5.36
CA PHE A 356 11.91 -34.18 5.63
C PHE A 356 12.51 -33.48 6.83
N LEU A 357 12.94 -34.25 7.83
CA LEU A 357 13.61 -33.74 9.01
C LEU A 357 14.90 -34.52 9.21
N SER A 358 16.05 -33.84 9.09
CA SER A 358 17.33 -34.44 9.41
C SER A 358 17.95 -33.76 10.63
N CYS A 359 18.43 -34.55 11.58
CA CYS A 359 19.19 -34.07 12.74
C CYS A 359 20.50 -34.83 12.86
N ARG A 360 21.57 -34.14 13.22
CA ARG A 360 22.93 -34.68 13.28
C ARG A 360 23.57 -34.32 14.60
N SER A 361 24.19 -35.29 15.26
CA SER A 361 24.85 -35.04 16.52
C SER A 361 26.18 -34.30 16.35
N LEU A 362 26.45 -33.43 17.31
CA LEU A 362 27.69 -32.68 17.45
C LEU A 362 28.24 -32.90 18.86
N HIS A 363 29.53 -33.23 18.95
CA HIS A 363 30.25 -33.39 20.21
C HIS A 363 31.20 -32.20 20.39
N TYR A 364 30.95 -31.38 21.40
CA TYR A 364 31.65 -30.09 21.57
C TYR A 364 32.98 -30.24 22.31
N ILE A 365 32.99 -30.88 23.49
CA ILE A 365 34.19 -30.95 24.36
C ILE A 365 34.20 -32.22 25.24
N ALA A 366 33.03 -32.62 25.77
CA ALA A 366 32.86 -33.86 26.54
C ALA A 366 32.01 -34.86 25.75
N PRO A 367 32.27 -36.18 25.87
CA PRO A 367 31.51 -37.21 25.15
C PRO A 367 30.01 -37.19 25.45
N ASP A 368 29.62 -36.66 26.61
CA ASP A 368 28.23 -36.59 27.08
C ASP A 368 27.50 -35.29 26.65
N ASP A 369 28.21 -34.31 26.10
CA ASP A 369 27.65 -33.02 25.70
C ASP A 369 27.30 -33.02 24.20
N VAL A 370 26.12 -33.59 23.91
CA VAL A 370 25.63 -33.79 22.54
C VAL A 370 24.61 -32.73 22.18
N GLY A 371 25.01 -31.85 21.25
CA GLY A 371 24.12 -30.94 20.56
C GLY A 371 23.58 -31.57 19.26
N LEU A 372 22.53 -30.95 18.70
CA LEU A 372 22.00 -31.31 17.38
C LEU A 372 22.02 -30.12 16.44
N LEU A 373 22.36 -30.38 15.19
CA LEU A 373 21.97 -29.52 14.08
C LEU A 373 20.88 -30.20 13.30
N CYS A 374 19.76 -29.49 13.16
CA CYS A 374 18.55 -30.00 12.55
C CYS A 374 18.13 -29.12 11.38
N GLU A 375 17.56 -29.77 10.39
CA GLU A 375 17.03 -29.17 9.19
C GLU A 375 15.66 -29.77 8.92
N TYR A 376 14.65 -28.91 8.83
CA TYR A 376 13.29 -29.27 8.47
C TYR A 376 12.98 -28.72 7.08
N GLN A 377 12.61 -29.60 6.16
CA GLN A 377 12.23 -29.25 4.82
C GLN A 377 10.80 -29.71 4.53
N VAL A 378 10.03 -28.87 3.84
CA VAL A 378 8.72 -29.19 3.30
C VAL A 378 8.77 -28.98 1.80
N VAL A 379 8.41 -30.02 1.06
CA VAL A 379 8.47 -30.03 -0.39
C VAL A 379 7.08 -30.29 -0.91
N VAL A 380 6.58 -29.37 -1.73
CA VAL A 380 5.35 -29.55 -2.49
C VAL A 380 5.74 -29.52 -3.95
N ALA A 381 5.46 -30.59 -4.69
CA ALA A 381 5.64 -30.58 -6.14
C ALA A 381 4.31 -30.83 -6.84
N ILE A 382 4.08 -30.10 -7.92
CA ILE A 382 2.95 -30.23 -8.81
C ILE A 382 3.53 -30.49 -10.18
N MET A 383 3.23 -31.65 -10.71
CA MET A 383 3.53 -31.95 -12.09
C MET A 383 2.28 -31.80 -12.94
N THR A 384 2.40 -31.11 -14.07
CA THR A 384 1.29 -30.91 -15.00
C THR A 384 1.43 -31.81 -16.21
N THR A 385 0.29 -32.13 -16.84
CA THR A 385 0.29 -32.67 -18.20
C THR A 385 0.90 -31.64 -19.17
N PRO A 386 1.43 -32.09 -20.33
CA PRO A 386 1.90 -31.18 -21.37
C PRO A 386 0.84 -30.15 -21.77
N GLN A 387 1.26 -28.89 -21.80
CA GLN A 387 0.42 -27.80 -22.29
C GLN A 387 0.88 -27.34 -23.67
N LEU A 388 -0.07 -26.97 -24.53
CA LEU A 388 0.21 -26.30 -25.79
C LEU A 388 0.87 -24.96 -25.52
N GLU A 389 1.99 -24.71 -26.19
CA GLU A 389 2.71 -23.44 -26.12
C GLU A 389 1.84 -22.31 -26.69
N ASP A 390 1.84 -21.15 -26.03
CA ASP A 390 1.15 -19.98 -26.57
C ASP A 390 1.83 -19.56 -27.88
N PRO A 391 1.09 -19.35 -28.98
CA PRO A 391 1.68 -19.04 -30.29
C PRO A 391 2.52 -17.76 -30.28
N ILE A 392 2.26 -16.82 -29.37
CA ILE A 392 3.04 -15.58 -29.22
C ILE A 392 4.43 -15.92 -28.68
N ILE A 393 4.49 -16.71 -27.62
CA ILE A 393 5.75 -17.16 -27.02
C ILE A 393 6.51 -18.09 -27.96
N ALA A 394 5.81 -19.03 -28.62
CA ALA A 394 6.40 -19.93 -29.60
C ALA A 394 7.05 -19.18 -30.77
N ALA A 395 6.39 -18.12 -31.26
CA ALA A 395 6.93 -17.25 -32.31
C ALA A 395 8.19 -16.50 -31.88
N ASP A 396 8.26 -16.07 -30.61
CA ASP A 396 9.42 -15.40 -30.03
C ASP A 396 10.59 -16.37 -29.78
N LEU A 397 10.31 -17.61 -29.39
CA LEU A 397 11.32 -18.61 -29.06
C LEU A 397 11.90 -19.33 -30.28
N LYS A 398 11.15 -19.44 -31.39
CA LYS A 398 11.61 -20.03 -32.67
C LYS A 398 12.25 -21.42 -32.53
N GLY A 399 11.79 -22.24 -31.58
CA GLY A 399 12.31 -23.60 -31.36
C GLY A 399 13.61 -23.69 -30.55
N ARG A 400 14.00 -22.62 -29.84
CA ARG A 400 15.13 -22.63 -28.90
C ARG A 400 14.83 -23.45 -27.65
N ARG A 401 15.87 -23.93 -26.95
CA ARG A 401 15.71 -24.79 -25.76
C ARG A 401 15.15 -24.00 -24.58
N VAL A 402 14.09 -24.54 -24.00
CA VAL A 402 13.38 -23.99 -22.84
C VAL A 402 13.61 -24.87 -21.62
N LEU A 403 13.98 -24.26 -20.49
CA LEU A 403 13.77 -24.86 -19.16
C LEU A 403 13.04 -23.80 -18.30
N GLY A 404 12.54 -24.17 -17.13
CA GLY A 404 11.79 -23.22 -16.30
C GLY A 404 12.70 -22.37 -15.38
N PRO A 405 12.21 -21.20 -14.92
CA PRO A 405 12.91 -20.34 -13.96
C PRO A 405 12.75 -20.81 -12.49
N THR A 406 13.62 -20.32 -11.61
CA THR A 406 13.51 -20.50 -10.15
C THR A 406 13.38 -19.13 -9.46
N LEU A 407 12.45 -18.96 -8.52
CA LEU A 407 12.28 -17.75 -7.72
C LEU A 407 12.41 -18.05 -6.21
N PRO A 408 13.26 -17.33 -5.46
CA PRO A 408 13.32 -17.43 -4.00
C PRO A 408 12.23 -16.59 -3.31
N ILE A 409 11.64 -17.11 -2.23
CA ILE A 409 10.65 -16.44 -1.35
C ILE A 409 11.05 -16.69 0.11
N ASN A 410 10.95 -15.73 1.02
CA ASN A 410 11.24 -15.96 2.44
C ASN A 410 9.96 -16.06 3.28
N GLN A 411 9.48 -17.28 3.62
CA GLN A 411 8.31 -17.54 4.50
C GLN A 411 8.16 -18.95 5.09
N ASN A 412 7.30 -19.04 6.11
CA ASN A 412 6.60 -20.23 6.62
C ASN A 412 5.49 -20.73 5.68
N LEU A 413 5.54 -22.01 5.29
CA LEU A 413 4.42 -22.84 4.80
C LEU A 413 3.56 -22.28 3.65
N ALA A 414 4.14 -21.40 2.83
CA ALA A 414 3.57 -20.83 1.61
C ALA A 414 3.51 -21.80 0.41
N GLY A 415 4.05 -23.01 0.57
CA GLY A 415 4.50 -23.86 -0.55
C GLY A 415 3.41 -24.26 -1.53
N ILE A 416 2.24 -24.72 -1.05
CA ILE A 416 1.17 -25.22 -1.94
C ILE A 416 0.57 -24.10 -2.78
N GLN A 417 0.24 -22.95 -2.18
CA GLN A 417 -0.34 -21.82 -2.90
C GLN A 417 0.64 -21.26 -3.93
N GLY A 418 1.92 -21.12 -3.54
CA GLY A 418 2.97 -20.69 -4.44
C GLY A 418 3.16 -21.65 -5.62
N ALA A 419 3.23 -22.96 -5.36
CA ALA A 419 3.35 -23.97 -6.41
C ALA A 419 2.14 -23.98 -7.35
N LYS A 420 0.91 -23.87 -6.82
CA LYS A 420 -0.32 -23.80 -7.63
C LYS A 420 -0.34 -22.57 -8.52
N TYR A 421 0.04 -21.41 -7.99
CA TYR A 421 0.12 -20.18 -8.78
C TYR A 421 1.20 -20.30 -9.87
N PHE A 422 2.38 -20.84 -9.54
CA PHE A 422 3.43 -21.05 -10.53
C PHE A 422 3.06 -22.05 -11.64
N ALA A 423 2.30 -23.10 -11.28
CA ALA A 423 1.76 -24.05 -12.24
C ALA A 423 0.69 -23.38 -13.13
N SER A 424 -0.14 -22.50 -12.57
CA SER A 424 -1.17 -21.79 -13.33
C SER A 424 -0.59 -20.77 -14.32
N LEU A 425 0.63 -20.28 -14.12
CA LEU A 425 1.31 -19.48 -15.14
C LEU A 425 1.50 -20.26 -16.46
N GLY A 426 1.58 -21.60 -16.41
CA GLY A 426 1.62 -22.44 -17.62
C GLY A 426 2.69 -21.98 -18.60
N GLN A 427 2.53 -22.22 -19.90
CA GLN A 427 3.51 -21.82 -20.93
C GLN A 427 3.73 -20.29 -21.07
N ASN A 428 3.04 -19.45 -20.28
CA ASN A 428 3.24 -17.99 -20.29
C ASN A 428 4.47 -17.51 -19.53
N PHE A 429 5.19 -18.41 -18.85
CA PHE A 429 6.30 -18.07 -17.97
C PHE A 429 7.48 -19.00 -18.24
N VAL A 430 8.37 -18.55 -19.15
CA VAL A 430 9.33 -19.41 -19.83
C VAL A 430 10.73 -18.78 -19.81
N MET A 431 11.73 -19.54 -19.36
CA MET A 431 13.13 -19.10 -19.37
C MET A 431 13.83 -19.54 -20.66
N ASP A 432 14.32 -18.58 -21.45
CA ASP A 432 15.22 -18.84 -22.57
C ASP A 432 16.66 -18.91 -22.03
N TRP A 433 17.23 -20.11 -22.04
CA TRP A 433 18.58 -20.33 -21.51
C TRP A 433 19.70 -19.83 -22.41
N GLU A 434 19.45 -19.71 -23.71
CA GLU A 434 20.45 -19.20 -24.65
C GLU A 434 20.66 -17.70 -24.44
N THR A 435 19.57 -16.96 -24.20
CA THR A 435 19.64 -15.52 -23.97
C THR A 435 19.69 -15.15 -22.49
N GLY A 436 19.33 -16.07 -21.60
CA GLY A 436 19.17 -15.78 -20.17
C GLY A 436 18.00 -14.84 -19.89
N GLN A 437 16.99 -14.77 -20.76
CA GLN A 437 15.82 -13.91 -20.61
C GLN A 437 14.60 -14.72 -20.18
N LEU A 438 13.83 -14.18 -19.25
CA LEU A 438 12.52 -14.73 -18.90
C LEU A 438 11.46 -14.08 -19.79
N TYR A 439 10.62 -14.91 -20.40
CA TYR A 439 9.49 -14.49 -21.19
C TYR A 439 8.23 -14.62 -20.32
N VAL A 440 7.50 -13.52 -20.21
CA VAL A 440 6.24 -13.48 -19.49
C VAL A 440 5.16 -12.89 -20.39
N LEU A 441 4.06 -13.62 -20.58
CA LEU A 441 2.88 -13.10 -21.25
C LEU A 441 1.99 -12.39 -20.22
N TYR A 442 1.76 -11.10 -20.43
CA TYR A 442 0.91 -10.28 -19.57
C TYR A 442 -0.39 -9.90 -20.27
N ASP A 443 -1.48 -9.95 -19.52
CA ASP A 443 -2.67 -9.18 -19.82
C ASP A 443 -2.41 -7.73 -19.40
N THR A 444 -2.48 -6.81 -20.37
CA THR A 444 -2.18 -5.40 -20.18
C THR A 444 -3.45 -4.56 -20.18
N VAL A 445 -3.56 -3.68 -19.20
CA VAL A 445 -4.65 -2.69 -19.13
C VAL A 445 -4.03 -1.31 -18.99
N ASP A 446 -4.38 -0.41 -19.90
CA ASP A 446 -3.99 0.99 -19.79
C ASP A 446 -4.87 1.65 -18.73
N ILE A 447 -4.26 2.05 -17.61
CA ILE A 447 -4.99 2.76 -16.56
C ILE A 447 -5.01 4.22 -16.95
N LYS A 448 -6.21 4.74 -17.22
CA LYS A 448 -6.43 6.18 -17.27
C LYS A 448 -6.76 6.67 -15.87
N ASP A 449 -6.06 7.73 -15.44
CA ASP A 449 -6.39 8.48 -14.24
C ASP A 449 -7.82 9.04 -14.38
N GLY A 450 -8.79 8.33 -13.81
CA GLY A 450 -10.16 8.77 -13.67
C GLY A 450 -10.39 9.39 -12.30
N GLN A 451 -11.28 10.37 -12.23
CA GLN A 451 -11.82 10.86 -10.97
C GLN A 451 -13.28 10.49 -10.91
N GLU A 452 -13.62 9.60 -9.97
CA GLU A 452 -15.00 9.24 -9.72
C GLU A 452 -15.65 10.32 -8.86
N PHE A 453 -16.67 10.97 -9.44
CA PHE A 453 -17.51 11.93 -8.74
C PHE A 453 -18.94 11.40 -8.65
N SER A 454 -19.51 11.36 -7.45
CA SER A 454 -20.89 10.92 -7.27
C SER A 454 -21.85 11.84 -8.01
N THR A 455 -22.63 11.28 -8.94
CA THR A 455 -23.62 12.06 -9.71
C THR A 455 -24.65 12.73 -8.82
N ALA A 456 -25.03 12.11 -7.70
CA ALA A 456 -25.93 12.73 -6.72
C ALA A 456 -25.30 13.99 -6.11
N LEU A 457 -24.01 13.92 -5.75
CA LEU A 457 -23.25 15.07 -5.24
C LEU A 457 -23.14 16.17 -6.31
N PHE A 458 -22.90 15.80 -7.57
CA PHE A 458 -22.84 16.75 -8.69
C PHE A 458 -24.16 17.50 -8.86
N VAL A 459 -25.29 16.78 -8.88
CA VAL A 459 -26.62 17.38 -9.02
C VAL A 459 -26.91 18.32 -7.85
N VAL A 460 -26.60 17.91 -6.61
CA VAL A 460 -26.77 18.77 -5.42
C VAL A 460 -25.93 20.04 -5.55
N LEU A 461 -24.67 19.95 -5.98
CA LEU A 461 -23.82 21.12 -6.17
C LEU A 461 -24.35 22.06 -7.26
N VAL A 462 -24.81 21.52 -8.39
CA VAL A 462 -25.42 22.33 -9.45
C VAL A 462 -26.66 23.06 -8.93
N VAL A 463 -27.52 22.40 -8.16
CA VAL A 463 -28.70 23.04 -7.54
C VAL A 463 -28.28 24.18 -6.60
N ILE A 464 -27.26 23.95 -5.76
CA ILE A 464 -26.73 24.99 -4.87
C ILE A 464 -26.14 26.16 -5.68
N MET A 465 -25.40 25.89 -6.76
CA MET A 465 -24.87 26.93 -7.65
C MET A 465 -25.98 27.80 -8.25
N VAL A 466 -27.05 27.18 -8.74
CA VAL A 466 -28.19 27.90 -9.31
C VAL A 466 -28.88 28.77 -8.26
N LEU A 467 -29.08 28.26 -7.04
CA LEU A 467 -29.63 29.04 -5.93
C LEU A 467 -28.71 30.21 -5.56
N CYS A 468 -27.40 29.98 -5.45
CA CYS A 468 -26.41 31.01 -5.16
C CYS A 468 -26.39 32.10 -6.25
N ALA A 469 -26.41 31.71 -7.51
CA ALA A 469 -26.49 32.63 -8.64
C ALA A 469 -27.78 33.45 -8.59
N GLY A 470 -28.92 32.82 -8.30
CA GLY A 470 -30.22 33.49 -8.16
C GLY A 470 -30.21 34.56 -7.05
N VAL A 471 -29.68 34.21 -5.87
CA VAL A 471 -29.53 35.14 -4.74
C VAL A 471 -28.60 36.29 -5.09
N TRP A 472 -27.47 36.01 -5.74
CA TRP A 472 -26.52 37.04 -6.16
C TRP A 472 -27.15 38.01 -7.18
N VAL A 473 -27.72 37.49 -8.27
CA VAL A 473 -28.38 38.32 -9.31
C VAL A 473 -29.53 39.13 -8.73
N TYR A 474 -30.35 38.52 -7.86
CA TYR A 474 -31.43 39.22 -7.19
C TYR A 474 -30.90 40.41 -6.37
N SER A 475 -29.83 40.20 -5.61
CA SER A 475 -29.21 41.26 -4.80
C SER A 475 -28.62 42.39 -5.65
N GLU A 476 -27.99 42.09 -6.78
CA GLU A 476 -27.45 43.14 -7.67
C GLU A 476 -28.56 43.95 -8.33
N LYS A 477 -29.66 43.29 -8.73
CA LYS A 477 -30.81 43.98 -9.33
C LYS A 477 -31.59 44.83 -8.33
N THR A 478 -31.70 44.39 -7.08
CA THR A 478 -32.48 45.11 -6.05
C THR A 478 -31.68 46.20 -5.33
N ILE A 479 -30.35 46.10 -5.29
CA ILE A 479 -29.48 46.96 -4.46
C ILE A 479 -28.46 47.72 -5.34
N GLY A 480 -28.90 48.12 -6.54
CA GLY A 480 -28.06 48.66 -7.61
C GLY A 480 -26.94 49.62 -7.18
N VAL A 481 -25.76 49.40 -7.80
CA VAL A 481 -24.60 50.29 -7.95
C VAL A 481 -24.43 51.35 -6.85
N MET A 482 -24.08 50.91 -5.64
CA MET A 482 -23.54 51.81 -4.62
C MET A 482 -22.24 51.26 -4.04
N TYR A 483 -21.17 51.95 -4.48
CA TYR A 483 -19.82 52.06 -3.92
C TYR A 483 -18.88 50.86 -4.04
N THR A 484 -17.92 51.02 -4.96
CA THR A 484 -16.61 50.34 -5.00
C THR A 484 -15.55 51.24 -4.35
N ASN A 485 -14.66 50.63 -3.56
CA ASN A 485 -13.73 51.18 -2.56
C ASN A 485 -14.38 51.36 -1.17
N SER A 486 -13.75 50.79 -0.13
CA SER A 486 -14.38 50.68 1.19
C SER A 486 -14.50 52.05 1.85
N LEU A 487 -15.64 52.70 1.56
CA LEU A 487 -16.09 53.93 2.18
C LEU A 487 -15.94 53.87 3.71
N TYR A 488 -16.10 52.67 4.30
CA TYR A 488 -15.87 52.42 5.72
C TYR A 488 -14.45 52.68 6.22
N LYS A 489 -13.42 52.28 5.49
CA LYS A 489 -12.04 52.55 5.92
C LYS A 489 -11.76 54.05 5.84
N LEU A 490 -12.23 54.70 4.79
CA LEU A 490 -12.11 56.15 4.62
C LEU A 490 -12.86 56.92 5.72
N ILE A 491 -14.12 56.56 5.98
CA ILE A 491 -14.96 57.13 7.04
C ILE A 491 -14.34 56.86 8.42
N TYR A 492 -13.84 55.65 8.66
CA TYR A 492 -13.19 55.30 9.93
C TYR A 492 -11.93 56.13 10.17
N THR A 493 -11.04 56.24 9.18
CA THR A 493 -9.79 57.02 9.30
C THR A 493 -10.08 58.51 9.51
N GLU A 494 -11.12 59.07 8.90
CA GLU A 494 -11.54 60.46 9.15
C GLU A 494 -12.20 60.66 10.52
N LEU A 495 -12.89 59.64 11.05
CA LEU A 495 -13.51 59.67 12.37
C LEU A 495 -12.54 59.31 13.51
N GLU A 496 -11.39 58.71 13.20
CA GLU A 496 -10.37 58.28 14.18
C GLU A 496 -9.94 59.39 15.16
N PRO A 497 -9.72 60.65 14.75
CA PRO A 497 -9.33 61.72 15.68
C PRO A 497 -10.44 62.09 16.68
N HIS A 498 -11.69 61.77 16.35
CA HIS A 498 -12.89 62.15 17.10
C HIS A 498 -13.36 61.02 18.03
N MET A 499 -12.69 59.87 18.00
CA MET A 499 -13.01 58.71 18.83
C MET A 499 -11.83 58.37 19.74
N GLU A 500 -12.05 58.18 21.04
CA GLU A 500 -11.00 57.82 22.03
C GLU A 500 -10.40 56.40 21.84
N LYS A 501 -10.59 55.74 20.69
CA LYS A 501 -10.20 54.34 20.47
C LYS A 501 -9.44 54.14 19.17
N THR A 502 -8.27 53.51 19.29
CA THR A 502 -7.28 53.25 18.23
C THR A 502 -7.55 52.01 17.37
N ALA A 503 -8.77 51.45 17.37
CA ALA A 503 -9.06 50.23 16.62
C ALA A 503 -10.46 50.19 15.97
N PRO A 504 -10.60 49.56 14.77
CA PRO A 504 -11.86 49.50 14.03
C PRO A 504 -12.94 48.72 14.80
N MET A 505 -14.15 49.28 14.84
CA MET A 505 -15.31 48.74 15.56
C MET A 505 -16.61 48.90 14.76
N LEU A 506 -17.62 48.07 15.03
CA LEU A 506 -18.95 48.16 14.43
C LEU A 506 -19.55 49.55 14.71
N MET A 507 -19.62 50.39 13.68
CA MET A 507 -20.25 51.69 13.77
C MET A 507 -21.73 51.57 13.45
N SER A 508 -22.55 52.18 14.30
CA SER A 508 -23.94 52.45 14.02
C SER A 508 -24.07 53.56 12.97
N CYS A 509 -24.82 53.28 11.90
CA CYS A 509 -25.13 54.23 10.84
C CYS A 509 -26.61 54.60 10.95
N THR A 510 -26.91 55.88 11.12
CA THR A 510 -28.26 56.44 10.95
C THR A 510 -28.31 57.11 9.59
N ASN A 511 -29.37 56.87 8.82
CA ASN A 511 -29.43 57.32 7.42
C ASN A 511 -30.07 58.71 7.24
N ASP A 512 -30.61 59.32 8.30
CA ASP A 512 -31.34 60.60 8.18
C ASP A 512 -31.34 61.40 9.51
N PRO A 513 -30.46 62.43 9.66
CA PRO A 513 -29.34 62.74 8.78
C PRO A 513 -28.30 61.61 8.80
N LEU A 514 -27.53 61.48 7.71
CA LEU A 514 -26.48 60.46 7.61
C LEU A 514 -25.41 60.71 8.68
N ALA A 515 -25.38 59.86 9.70
CA ALA A 515 -24.44 59.99 10.82
C ALA A 515 -23.87 58.64 11.24
N PHE A 516 -22.59 58.63 11.61
CA PHE A 516 -21.88 57.48 12.14
C PHE A 516 -21.57 57.71 13.61
N GLU A 517 -22.03 56.80 14.48
CA GLU A 517 -21.90 56.97 15.94
C GLU A 517 -22.42 58.33 16.45
N GLY A 518 -23.40 58.91 15.75
CA GLY A 518 -23.97 60.23 16.08
C GLY A 518 -23.21 61.42 15.49
N VAL A 519 -22.09 61.21 14.78
CA VAL A 519 -21.37 62.28 14.06
C VAL A 519 -21.96 62.42 12.65
N PRO A 520 -22.59 63.57 12.32
CA PRO A 520 -23.15 63.80 10.99
C PRO A 520 -22.03 63.92 9.94
N LEU A 521 -22.18 63.23 8.81
CA LEU A 521 -21.22 63.27 7.69
C LEU A 521 -21.40 64.48 6.76
N VAL A 522 -22.54 65.17 6.87
CA VAL A 522 -22.86 66.38 6.11
C VAL A 522 -23.16 67.47 7.12
N GLY A 523 -22.42 68.58 7.08
CA GLY A 523 -22.68 69.75 7.93
C GLY A 523 -24.10 70.25 7.71
N VAL A 524 -24.86 70.46 8.79
CA VAL A 524 -26.25 70.95 8.73
C VAL A 524 -26.31 72.48 8.63
N ASP A 525 -25.16 73.16 8.63
CA ASP A 525 -25.08 74.63 8.60
C ASP A 525 -24.83 75.13 7.17
N ASP A 526 -25.91 75.30 6.38
CA ASP A 526 -25.94 76.22 5.21
C ASP A 526 -27.35 76.47 4.64
N VAL A 527 -28.41 76.40 5.46
CA VAL A 527 -29.77 76.83 5.05
C VAL A 527 -30.45 77.66 6.13
N SER A 528 -29.88 78.84 6.45
CA SER A 528 -30.65 80.02 6.91
C SER A 528 -29.78 81.27 7.06
N GLU A 529 -29.53 81.99 5.95
CA GLU A 529 -29.20 83.42 6.01
C GLU A 529 -29.98 84.17 4.91
N GLU A 530 -31.22 84.56 5.21
CA GLU A 530 -31.88 85.67 4.52
C GLU A 530 -32.75 86.44 5.54
N SER A 531 -32.42 87.73 5.72
CA SER A 531 -32.96 88.78 6.63
C SER A 531 -32.06 89.05 7.85
N THR A 532 -31.30 90.15 7.91
CA THR A 532 -31.82 91.51 8.05
C THR A 532 -30.69 92.53 7.79
N LEU A 533 -30.84 93.41 6.80
CA LEU A 533 -30.00 94.60 6.61
C LEU A 533 -30.92 95.83 6.59
N GLN A 534 -31.24 96.32 7.79
CA GLN A 534 -31.83 97.63 8.04
C GLN A 534 -30.70 98.58 8.41
N ASP A 535 -30.40 99.53 7.53
CA ASP A 535 -30.33 100.96 7.87
C ASP A 535 -29.71 101.74 6.70
N LEU A 536 -30.50 102.66 6.13
CA LEU A 536 -30.16 104.05 5.80
C LEU A 536 -31.16 104.61 4.79
N ALA A 537 -32.06 105.50 5.24
CA ALA A 537 -32.26 106.83 4.64
C ALA A 537 -33.53 107.50 5.20
N PRO A 538 -33.48 108.80 5.55
CA PRO A 538 -34.67 109.55 5.88
C PRO A 538 -35.22 110.36 4.69
N ALA A 539 -36.53 110.62 4.84
CA ALA A 539 -37.28 111.81 4.43
C ALA A 539 -37.79 111.91 2.98
N GLY A 540 -39.13 111.82 2.83
CA GLY A 540 -39.80 112.23 1.59
C GLY A 540 -41.31 111.99 1.52
N LYS A 541 -42.07 112.54 2.48
CA LYS A 541 -43.49 112.97 2.42
C LYS A 541 -44.43 112.50 1.27
N SER A 542 -45.63 112.10 1.73
CA SER A 542 -46.97 112.50 1.22
C SER A 542 -47.45 111.76 -0.05
N SER A 543 -48.65 111.15 -0.15
CA SER A 543 -49.88 111.17 0.66
C SER A 543 -50.94 110.25 0.02
N ARG A 544 -51.74 109.57 0.87
CA ARG A 544 -53.19 109.23 0.77
C ARG A 544 -53.79 108.68 -0.53
N LEU A 545 -54.48 107.53 -0.43
CA LEU A 545 -55.93 107.34 -0.18
C LEU A 545 -56.21 105.82 -0.09
N SER A 546 -56.82 105.30 0.99
CA SER A 546 -58.25 104.90 1.12
C SER A 546 -58.62 103.70 0.22
N SER A 547 -59.22 102.58 0.66
CA SER A 547 -60.24 102.25 1.68
C SER A 547 -60.23 100.71 1.89
N ARG A 548 -60.38 100.15 3.11
CA ARG A 548 -61.65 99.73 3.78
C ARG A 548 -62.61 98.96 2.85
N SER A 549 -63.23 97.83 3.20
CA SER A 549 -63.50 97.07 4.44
C SER A 549 -64.00 95.69 3.94
N SER A 550 -63.88 94.59 4.66
CA SER A 550 -64.49 94.26 5.95
C SER A 550 -63.98 92.91 6.41
#